data_AF-A0A8J4H2R0-F1
#
_entry.id   AF-A0A8J4H2R0-F1
#
_cell.length_a   1.000
_cell.length_b   1.000
_cell.length_c   1.000
_cell.angle_alpha   90.00
_cell.angle_beta   90.00
_cell.angle_gamma   90.00
#
_symmetry.space_group_name_H-M   'P 1'
#
loop_
_entity.id
_entity.type
_entity.pdbx_description
1 polymer ?
#
loop_
_entity_poly.entity_id
_entity_poly.type
_entity_poly.pdbx_seq_one_letter_code
_entity_poly.pdbx_strand_id
1 'polypeptide(L)'
;MKKNKVVHWIHKIKDKIQNRRRVGDVTNLEESKKQKFQKLTPFNSVDLKVYRDAINYIFENPEVVNVAISGSYGAGKSSVIESYKALHKELKFVHVSLAHFKTSEEDDEQEIKESILEGKILNQLIHQIPSDKIPQTNFKVKQKVKNRSIIIIASLIMCFLLQ
;
A
#
# COMPACT_ATOMS: atom_id res chain seq x y z
N MET A 1 -52.08 -44.11 41.38
CA MET A 1 -52.23 -43.04 40.36
C MET A 1 -51.17 -43.20 39.26
N LYS A 2 -51.56 -43.60 38.04
CA LYS A 2 -50.65 -43.71 36.88
C LYS A 2 -50.30 -42.30 36.39
N LYS A 3 -49.04 -41.89 36.55
CA LYS A 3 -48.53 -40.63 35.95
C LYS A 3 -48.74 -40.71 34.43
N ASN A 4 -49.47 -39.74 33.89
CA ASN A 4 -49.90 -39.72 32.49
C ASN A 4 -48.67 -39.53 31.57
N LYS A 5 -48.31 -40.57 30.79
CA LYS A 5 -47.09 -40.59 29.95
C LYS A 5 -47.02 -39.43 28.95
N VAL A 6 -48.18 -38.92 28.54
CA VAL A 6 -48.30 -37.79 27.61
C VAL A 6 -47.78 -36.49 28.23
N VAL A 7 -48.10 -36.21 29.50
CA VAL A 7 -47.67 -34.99 30.19
C VAL A 7 -46.15 -34.97 30.39
N HIS A 8 -45.57 -36.13 30.68
CA HIS A 8 -44.11 -36.30 30.77
C HIS A 8 -43.44 -36.13 29.40
N TRP A 9 -44.06 -36.63 28.33
CA TRP A 9 -43.53 -36.48 26.97
C TRP A 9 -43.51 -35.01 26.51
N ILE A 10 -44.56 -34.25 26.84
CA ILE A 10 -44.63 -32.81 26.57
C ILE A 10 -43.53 -32.04 27.31
N HIS A 11 -43.28 -32.34 28.59
CA HIS A 11 -42.20 -31.71 29.34
C HIS A 11 -40.83 -32.03 28.72
N LYS A 12 -40.58 -33.30 28.38
CA LYS A 12 -39.33 -33.73 27.75
C LYS A 12 -39.07 -33.03 26.41
N ILE A 13 -40.12 -32.77 25.63
CA ILE A 13 -40.02 -32.02 24.37
C ILE A 13 -39.73 -30.55 24.63
N LYS A 14 -40.44 -29.94 25.58
CA LYS A 14 -40.25 -28.53 25.95
C LYS A 14 -38.80 -28.28 26.39
N ASP A 15 -38.26 -29.18 27.22
CA ASP A 15 -36.86 -29.13 27.66
C ASP A 15 -35.89 -29.31 26.50
N LYS A 16 -36.17 -30.23 25.57
CA LYS A 16 -35.31 -30.46 24.39
C LYS A 16 -35.31 -29.27 23.43
N ILE A 17 -36.44 -28.57 23.27
CA ILE A 17 -36.56 -27.36 22.44
C ILE A 17 -35.83 -26.19 23.11
N GLN A 18 -35.98 -26.03 24.43
CA GLN A 18 -35.32 -24.96 25.18
C GLN A 18 -33.80 -25.15 25.24
N ASN A 19 -33.33 -26.40 25.35
CA ASN A 19 -31.91 -26.72 25.31
C ASN A 19 -31.29 -26.48 23.91
N ARG A 20 -31.99 -26.85 22.82
CA ARG A 20 -31.52 -26.51 21.46
C ARG A 20 -31.45 -25.01 21.20
N ARG A 21 -32.39 -24.23 21.76
CA ARG A 21 -32.37 -22.77 21.67
C ARG A 21 -31.18 -22.15 22.42
N ARG A 22 -30.82 -22.68 23.60
CA ARG A 22 -29.62 -22.25 24.34
C ARG A 22 -28.32 -22.65 23.64
N VAL A 23 -28.25 -23.84 23.05
CA VAL A 23 -27.05 -24.25 22.29
C VAL A 23 -26.85 -23.35 21.06
N GLY A 24 -27.92 -22.95 20.36
CA GLY A 24 -27.84 -22.01 19.23
C GLY A 24 -27.34 -20.61 19.59
N ASP A 25 -27.66 -20.11 20.79
CA ASP A 25 -27.24 -18.79 21.28
C ASP A 25 -25.79 -18.80 21.78
N VAL A 26 -25.35 -19.91 22.40
CA VAL A 26 -23.94 -20.10 22.84
C VAL A 26 -23.02 -20.37 21.63
N THR A 27 -23.50 -21.03 20.57
CA THR A 27 -22.73 -21.20 19.32
C THR A 27 -22.55 -19.90 18.52
N ASN A 28 -23.35 -18.86 18.77
CA ASN A 28 -23.21 -17.53 18.16
C ASN A 28 -22.28 -16.59 18.97
N LEU A 29 -21.99 -16.92 20.23
CA LEU A 29 -21.00 -16.21 21.05
C LEU A 29 -19.56 -16.68 20.81
N GLU A 30 -19.40 -17.81 20.11
CA GLU A 30 -18.14 -18.33 19.54
C GLU A 30 -18.04 -18.01 18.03
N GLU A 31 -18.70 -16.94 17.55
CA GLU A 31 -18.26 -16.30 16.30
C GLU A 31 -16.86 -15.74 16.55
N SER A 32 -15.87 -16.51 16.09
CA SER A 32 -14.44 -16.22 16.07
C SER A 32 -14.13 -14.74 16.28
N LYS A 33 -13.35 -14.40 17.32
CA LYS A 33 -12.58 -13.16 17.35
C LYS A 33 -11.69 -13.15 16.11
N LYS A 34 -12.23 -12.69 14.98
CA LYS A 34 -11.53 -12.59 13.72
C LYS A 34 -10.42 -11.58 13.95
N GLN A 35 -9.20 -12.07 14.05
CA GLN A 35 -8.05 -11.22 14.32
C GLN A 35 -8.05 -10.09 13.28
N LYS A 36 -8.12 -8.85 13.76
CA LYS A 36 -8.18 -7.68 12.90
C LYS A 36 -6.76 -7.37 12.42
N PHE A 37 -6.36 -8.00 11.33
CA PHE A 37 -5.09 -7.71 10.69
C PHE A 37 -5.08 -6.28 10.17
N GLN A 38 -3.98 -5.57 10.44
CA GLN A 38 -3.73 -4.25 9.90
C GLN A 38 -2.66 -4.36 8.81
N LYS A 39 -2.85 -3.61 7.73
CA LYS A 39 -1.84 -3.51 6.68
C LYS A 39 -0.65 -2.73 7.24
N LEU A 40 0.55 -3.26 7.07
CA LEU A 40 1.80 -2.56 7.41
C LEU A 40 2.30 -1.64 6.28
N THR A 41 1.55 -1.58 5.17
CA THR A 41 1.79 -0.59 4.13
C THR A 41 1.45 0.81 4.65
N PRO A 42 2.17 1.84 4.21
CA PRO A 42 1.84 3.22 4.58
C PRO A 42 0.36 3.52 4.30
N PHE A 43 -0.30 4.21 5.23
CA PHE A 43 -1.67 4.70 5.08
C PHE A 43 -1.70 6.21 5.22
N ASN A 44 -2.65 6.85 4.53
CA ASN A 44 -2.69 8.29 4.31
C ASN A 44 -3.74 9.02 5.17
N SER A 45 -4.25 8.37 6.21
CA SER A 45 -5.28 8.88 7.12
C SER A 45 -4.84 8.85 8.59
N VAL A 46 -3.53 8.96 8.85
CA VAL A 46 -2.98 9.10 10.20
C VAL A 46 -3.39 10.46 10.77
N ASP A 47 -3.78 10.48 12.04
CA ASP A 47 -3.87 11.73 12.80
C ASP A 47 -2.46 12.26 13.04
N LEU A 48 -2.10 13.31 12.29
CA LEU A 48 -0.76 13.88 12.26
C LEU A 48 -0.37 14.56 13.58
N LYS A 49 -1.33 15.00 14.41
CA LYS A 49 -1.06 15.69 15.69
C LYS A 49 0.12 16.67 15.57
N VAL A 50 1.13 16.51 16.44
CA VAL A 50 2.37 17.30 16.51
C VAL A 50 3.19 17.25 15.22
N TYR A 51 3.11 16.18 14.41
CA TYR A 51 3.83 16.09 13.14
C TYR A 51 3.32 17.08 12.11
N ARG A 52 2.04 17.50 12.16
CA ARG A 52 1.53 18.52 11.25
C ARG A 52 2.26 19.83 11.47
N ASP A 53 2.29 20.30 12.71
CA ASP A 53 2.89 21.59 13.05
C ASP A 53 4.41 21.57 12.81
N ALA A 54 5.06 20.44 13.09
CA ALA A 54 6.48 20.25 12.78
C ALA A 54 6.78 20.32 11.27
N ILE A 55 5.97 19.66 10.44
CA ILE A 55 6.17 19.68 8.98
C ILE A 55 5.82 21.06 8.40
N ASN A 56 4.77 21.74 8.91
CA ASN A 56 4.47 23.12 8.51
C ASN A 56 5.65 24.04 8.80
N TYR A 57 6.20 23.95 10.02
CA TYR A 57 7.40 24.71 10.39
C TYR A 57 8.56 24.47 9.42
N ILE A 58 8.82 23.22 9.02
CA ILE A 58 9.86 22.90 8.04
C ILE A 58 9.65 23.66 6.73
N PHE A 59 8.41 23.76 6.23
CA PHE A 59 8.12 24.45 4.96
C PHE A 59 8.05 25.98 5.09
N GLU A 60 7.75 26.51 6.27
CA GLU A 60 7.73 27.95 6.54
C GLU A 60 9.15 28.54 6.70
N ASN A 61 10.14 27.71 7.00
CA ASN A 61 11.52 28.13 7.27
C ASN A 61 12.48 27.71 6.14
N PRO A 62 12.84 28.61 5.22
CA PRO A 62 13.64 28.27 4.03
C PRO A 62 15.08 27.83 4.33
N GLU A 63 15.58 28.09 5.55
CA GLU A 63 16.87 27.61 6.03
C GLU A 63 16.88 26.10 6.34
N VAL A 64 15.70 25.51 6.57
CA VAL A 64 15.55 24.08 6.86
C VAL A 64 15.48 23.31 5.55
N VAL A 65 16.64 22.84 5.09
CA VAL A 65 16.77 22.09 3.82
C VAL A 65 16.84 20.57 4.01
N ASN A 66 17.17 20.11 5.22
CA ASN A 66 17.40 18.70 5.53
C ASN A 66 16.64 18.30 6.80
N VAL A 67 15.83 17.24 6.70
CA VAL A 67 15.04 16.72 7.82
C VAL A 67 15.19 15.21 7.88
N ALA A 68 15.39 14.69 9.09
CA ALA A 68 15.41 13.26 9.36
C ALA A 68 14.23 12.88 10.27
N ILE A 69 13.52 11.81 9.91
CA ILE A 69 12.48 11.20 10.73
C ILE A 69 13.02 9.86 11.25
N SER A 70 13.30 9.79 12.55
CA SER A 70 13.78 8.58 13.22
C SER A 70 12.63 7.82 13.88
N GLY A 71 12.88 6.54 14.20
CA GLY A 71 11.94 5.67 14.90
C GLY A 71 12.10 4.22 14.48
N SER A 72 11.57 3.29 15.28
CA SER A 72 11.64 1.85 15.00
C SER A 72 10.97 1.47 13.68
N TYR A 73 11.34 0.30 13.13
CA TYR A 73 10.63 -0.26 11.99
C TYR A 73 9.15 -0.45 12.33
N GLY A 74 8.26 -0.06 11.41
CA GLY A 74 6.81 -0.11 11.66
C GLY A 74 6.24 1.03 12.54
N ALA A 75 7.05 1.98 13.00
CA ALA A 75 6.57 3.14 13.78
C ALA A 75 5.65 4.12 13.02
N GLY A 76 5.37 3.87 11.74
CA GLY A 76 4.47 4.69 10.93
C GLY A 76 5.11 5.92 10.26
N LYS A 77 6.45 6.02 10.22
CA LYS A 77 7.18 7.14 9.60
C LYS A 77 6.69 7.46 8.18
N SER A 78 6.62 6.44 7.32
CA SER A 78 6.11 6.58 5.95
C SER A 78 4.62 6.95 5.91
N SER A 79 3.80 6.45 6.84
CA SER A 79 2.38 6.81 6.94
C SER A 79 2.18 8.27 7.32
N VAL A 80 3.02 8.83 8.19
CA VAL A 80 3.00 10.26 8.55
C VAL A 80 3.25 11.12 7.30
N ILE A 81 4.30 10.82 6.53
CA ILE A 81 4.61 11.55 5.29
C ILE A 81 3.49 11.41 4.25
N GLU A 82 2.97 10.20 4.03
CA GLU A 82 1.87 9.98 3.07
C GLU A 82 0.57 10.66 3.49
N SER A 83 0.29 10.72 4.80
CA SER A 83 -0.88 11.44 5.33
C SER A 83 -0.74 12.95 5.15
N TYR A 84 0.45 13.50 5.39
CA TYR A 84 0.70 14.92 5.13
C TYR A 84 0.56 15.26 3.64
N LYS A 85 1.16 14.44 2.76
CA LYS A 85 1.04 14.58 1.31
C LYS A 85 -0.41 14.55 0.82
N ALA A 86 -1.26 13.72 1.41
CA ALA A 86 -2.67 13.63 1.03
C ALA A 86 -3.46 14.92 1.34
N LEU A 87 -3.06 15.66 2.37
CA LEU A 87 -3.66 16.94 2.76
C LEU A 87 -3.15 18.10 1.90
N HIS A 88 -1.89 18.04 1.45
CA HIS A 88 -1.19 19.11 0.75
C HIS A 88 -0.96 18.79 -0.73
N LYS A 89 -2.02 18.82 -1.53
CA LYS A 89 -1.99 18.48 -2.97
C LYS A 89 -1.27 19.50 -3.84
N GLU A 90 -1.10 20.72 -3.32
CA GLU A 90 -0.34 21.81 -3.93
C GLU A 90 1.16 21.53 -3.96
N LEU A 91 1.66 20.70 -3.04
CA LEU A 91 3.07 20.35 -2.94
C LEU A 91 3.43 19.24 -3.93
N LYS A 92 4.63 19.36 -4.52
CA LYS A 92 5.19 18.33 -5.41
C LYS A 92 6.16 17.47 -4.62
N PHE A 93 5.94 16.16 -4.65
CA PHE A 93 6.75 15.19 -3.93
C PHE A 93 7.48 14.29 -4.91
N VAL A 94 8.75 14.05 -4.61
CA VAL A 94 9.60 13.07 -5.29
C VAL A 94 9.94 11.98 -4.28
N HIS A 95 9.71 10.73 -4.64
CA HIS A 95 9.94 9.60 -3.75
C HIS A 95 11.18 8.83 -4.20
N VAL A 96 12.19 8.76 -3.34
CA VAL A 96 13.42 8.00 -3.59
C VAL A 96 13.53 6.91 -2.53
N SER A 97 13.71 5.66 -2.95
CA SER A 97 13.80 4.51 -2.06
C SER A 97 15.17 3.85 -2.15
N LEU A 98 15.89 3.77 -1.03
CA LEU A 98 17.21 3.14 -0.93
C LEU A 98 17.17 1.71 -0.33
N ALA A 99 16.01 1.24 0.10
CA ALA A 99 15.86 0.03 0.94
C ALA A 99 16.20 -1.30 0.24
N HIS A 100 16.38 -1.30 -1.08
CA HIS A 100 16.69 -2.49 -1.88
C HIS A 100 18.10 -2.43 -2.51
N PHE A 101 18.99 -1.60 -1.98
CA PHE A 101 20.31 -1.36 -2.56
C PHE A 101 21.44 -2.13 -1.90
N LYS A 102 21.18 -3.33 -1.36
CA LYS A 102 22.26 -4.28 -1.09
C LYS A 102 22.93 -4.60 -2.42
N THR A 103 24.23 -4.30 -2.52
CA THR A 103 25.13 -4.97 -3.45
C THR A 103 25.04 -6.47 -3.14
N SER A 104 25.14 -7.30 -4.17
CA SER A 104 25.16 -8.76 -4.07
C SER A 104 25.99 -9.20 -2.86
N GLU A 105 25.53 -10.25 -2.17
CA GLU A 105 26.06 -10.77 -0.89
C GLU A 105 27.54 -11.25 -0.95
N GLU A 106 28.24 -11.00 -2.04
CA GLU A 106 29.64 -11.36 -2.29
C GLU A 106 30.62 -10.18 -2.10
N ASP A 107 30.13 -8.94 -1.95
CA ASP A 107 30.98 -7.79 -1.65
C ASP A 107 31.00 -7.55 -0.14
N ASP A 108 31.88 -8.27 0.55
CA ASP A 108 32.33 -7.98 1.90
C ASP A 108 32.72 -6.49 2.01
N GLU A 109 32.05 -5.75 2.90
CA GLU A 109 32.45 -4.44 3.44
C GLU A 109 32.89 -3.35 2.43
N GLN A 110 32.54 -3.45 1.14
CA GLN A 110 32.83 -2.36 0.21
C GLN A 110 31.88 -1.21 0.46
N GLU A 111 32.46 -0.12 0.97
CA GLU A 111 31.92 1.24 0.94
C GLU A 111 31.06 1.44 -0.31
N ILE A 112 29.79 1.79 -0.12
CA ILE A 112 28.87 2.05 -1.24
C ILE A 112 29.50 3.17 -2.06
N LYS A 113 30.04 2.84 -3.24
CA LYS A 113 30.64 3.84 -4.12
C LYS A 113 29.61 4.92 -4.40
N GLU A 114 29.97 6.16 -4.08
CA GLU A 114 29.10 7.33 -4.24
C GLU A 114 28.52 7.42 -5.66
N SER A 115 29.33 7.12 -6.68
CA SER A 115 28.91 7.08 -8.08
C SER A 115 27.80 6.07 -8.37
N ILE A 116 27.78 4.92 -7.67
CA ILE A 116 26.72 3.92 -7.79
C ILE A 116 25.45 4.43 -7.12
N LEU A 117 25.57 5.06 -5.95
CA LEU A 117 24.43 5.64 -5.24
C LEU A 117 23.80 6.78 -6.04
N GLU A 118 24.62 7.69 -6.54
CA GLU A 118 24.19 8.81 -7.38
C GLU A 118 23.49 8.31 -8.65
N GLY A 119 24.11 7.36 -9.37
CA GLY A 119 23.50 6.75 -10.55
C GLY A 119 22.15 6.09 -10.25
N LYS A 120 22.01 5.45 -9.08
CA LYS A 120 20.73 4.86 -8.63
C LYS A 120 19.67 5.92 -8.32
N ILE A 121 20.04 6.99 -7.63
CA ILE A 121 19.13 8.12 -7.33
C ILE A 121 18.67 8.75 -8.64
N LEU A 122 19.61 9.12 -9.52
CA LEU A 122 19.33 9.71 -10.82
C LEU A 122 18.39 8.85 -11.65
N ASN A 123 18.64 7.54 -11.70
CA ASN A 123 17.79 6.59 -12.41
C ASN A 123 16.34 6.57 -11.85
N GLN A 124 16.16 6.62 -10.53
CA GLN A 124 14.83 6.72 -9.92
C GLN A 124 14.12 8.04 -10.22
N LEU A 125 14.86 9.14 -10.28
CA LEU A 125 14.30 10.46 -10.62
C LEU A 125 13.83 10.51 -12.07
N ILE A 126 14.67 10.07 -13.01
CA ILE A 126 14.36 10.10 -14.44
C ILE A 126 13.12 9.26 -14.75
N HIS A 127 12.98 8.09 -14.11
CA HIS A 127 11.82 7.22 -14.33
C HIS A 127 10.50 7.74 -13.71
N GLN A 128 10.54 8.75 -12.85
CA GLN A 128 9.33 9.42 -12.33
C GLN A 128 8.79 10.49 -13.29
N ILE A 129 9.57 10.91 -14.29
CA ILE A 129 9.18 11.90 -15.28
C ILE A 129 8.54 11.20 -16.49
N PRO A 130 7.39 11.66 -17.00
CA PRO A 130 6.77 11.05 -18.17
C PRO A 130 7.64 11.27 -19.42
N SER A 131 7.74 10.25 -20.27
CA SER A 131 8.68 10.21 -21.40
C SER A 131 8.52 11.35 -22.41
N ASP A 132 7.30 11.87 -22.55
CA ASP A 132 6.97 13.02 -23.40
C ASP A 132 7.62 14.34 -22.94
N LYS A 133 7.99 14.44 -21.66
CA LYS A 133 8.63 15.65 -21.10
C LYS A 133 10.15 15.61 -21.15
N ILE A 134 10.74 14.47 -21.49
CA ILE A 134 12.21 14.27 -21.55
C ILE A 134 12.67 13.64 -22.88
N PRO A 135 12.22 14.18 -24.04
CA PRO A 135 12.47 13.56 -25.35
C PRO A 135 13.95 13.58 -25.77
N GLN A 136 14.75 14.50 -25.21
CA GLN A 136 16.18 14.66 -25.53
C GLN A 136 17.10 13.86 -24.61
N THR A 137 16.56 13.12 -23.64
CA THR A 137 17.41 12.33 -22.74
C THR A 137 17.87 11.05 -23.44
N ASN A 138 19.15 10.71 -23.32
CA ASN A 138 19.69 9.43 -23.79
C ASN A 138 19.20 8.22 -22.95
N PHE A 139 18.31 8.46 -21.99
CA PHE A 139 17.73 7.43 -21.13
C PHE A 139 16.55 6.76 -21.86
N LYS A 140 16.63 5.44 -22.02
CA LYS A 140 15.58 4.63 -22.67
C LYS A 140 14.37 4.48 -21.75
N VAL A 141 13.48 5.47 -21.76
CA VAL A 141 12.20 5.37 -21.05
C VAL A 141 11.21 4.57 -21.89
N LYS A 142 10.59 3.53 -21.31
CA LYS A 142 9.58 2.72 -21.99
C LYS A 142 8.37 3.59 -22.35
N GLN A 143 8.10 3.75 -23.64
CA GLN A 143 6.93 4.49 -24.11
C GLN A 143 5.75 3.53 -24.29
N LYS A 144 4.56 3.95 -23.86
CA LYS A 144 3.32 3.23 -24.18
C LYS A 144 2.90 3.58 -25.60
N VAL A 145 2.91 2.60 -26.49
CA VAL A 145 2.39 2.76 -27.85
C VAL A 145 0.87 2.91 -27.79
N LYS A 146 0.32 3.89 -28.51
CA LYS A 146 -1.15 4.09 -28.55
C LYS A 146 -1.81 2.97 -29.35
N ASN A 147 -2.89 2.38 -28.81
CA ASN A 147 -3.63 1.31 -29.50
C ASN A 147 -4.11 1.71 -30.90
N ARG A 148 -4.44 3.00 -31.11
CA ARG A 148 -4.82 3.52 -32.44
C ARG A 148 -3.69 3.39 -33.46
N SER A 149 -2.45 3.64 -33.05
CA SER A 149 -1.28 3.48 -33.93
C SER A 149 -1.08 2.03 -34.34
N ILE A 150 -1.34 1.09 -33.43
CA ILE A 150 -1.26 -0.36 -33.72
C ILE A 150 -2.34 -0.76 -34.73
N ILE A 151 -3.58 -0.27 -34.56
CA ILE A 151 -4.68 -0.57 -35.49
C ILE A 151 -4.39 -0.04 -36.90
N ILE A 152 -3.88 1.18 -37.01
CA ILE A 152 -3.54 1.79 -38.32
C ILE A 152 -2.41 1.01 -39.01
N ILE A 153 -1.37 0.65 -38.28
CA ILE A 153 -0.27 -0.15 -38.84
C ILE A 153 -0.78 -1.54 -39.25
N ALA A 154 -1.62 -2.18 -38.44
CA ALA A 154 -2.21 -3.48 -38.77
C ALA A 154 -3.11 -3.39 -40.02
N SER A 155 -3.92 -2.33 -40.16
CA SER A 155 -4.74 -2.13 -41.36
C SER A 155 -3.88 -1.91 -42.61
N LEU A 156 -2.79 -1.14 -42.51
CA LEU A 156 -1.88 -0.90 -43.63
C LEU A 156 -1.20 -2.19 -44.09
N ILE A 157 -0.76 -3.03 -43.15
CA ILE A 157 -0.17 -4.35 -43.47
C ILE A 157 -1.21 -5.27 -44.11
N MET A 158 -2.44 -5.29 -43.61
CA MET A 158 -3.52 -6.11 -44.19
C MET A 158 -3.85 -5.66 -45.62
N CYS A 159 -3.94 -4.35 -45.87
CA CYS A 159 -4.16 -3.80 -47.21
C CYS A 159 -3.00 -4.16 -48.17
N PHE A 160 -1.75 -4.12 -47.70
CA PHE A 160 -0.59 -4.50 -48.52
C PHE A 160 -0.58 -5.98 -48.89
N LEU A 161 -1.05 -6.87 -48.01
CA LEU A 161 -1.14 -8.31 -48.28
C LEU A 161 -2.32 -8.71 -49.20
N LEU A 162 -3.31 -7.83 -49.35
CA LEU A 162 -4.49 -8.03 -50.19
C LEU A 162 -4.33 -7.47 -51.61
N GLN A 163 -3.24 -6.75 -51.89
CA GLN A 163 -2.90 -6.17 -53.19
C GLN A 163 -1.93 -7.05 -53.96
#